data_AF-A0A965MBS3-F1
#
_entry.id   AF-A0A965MBS3-F1
#
_cell.length_a   1.000
_cell.length_b   1.000
_cell.length_c   1.000
_cell.angle_alpha   90.00
_cell.angle_beta   90.00
_cell.angle_gamma   90.00
#
_symmetry.space_group_name_H-M   'P 1'
#
loop_
_entity.id
_entity.type
_entity.pdbx_description
1 polymer ?
#
loop_
_entity_poly.entity_id
_entity_poly.type
_entity_poly.pdbx_seq_one_letter_code
_entity_poly.pdbx_strand_id
1 'polypeptide(L)' 'DSFRALIEGVNMIKRHVRPTQDNPKGGVMEREGTIHISNLRLVNRPKAARTEKKKKEAKGKK' A
#
# COMPACT_ATOMS: atom_id res chain seq x y z
N ASP A 1 18.22 -2.68 -5.46
CA ASP A 1 17.09 -2.39 -4.55
C ASP A 1 15.97 -3.42 -4.77
N SER A 2 16.26 -4.70 -4.51
CA SER A 2 15.44 -5.82 -5.02
C SER A 2 14.55 -6.47 -3.96
N PHE A 3 14.58 -5.98 -2.71
CA PHE A 3 13.80 -6.54 -1.60
C PHE A 3 12.44 -5.85 -1.44
N ARG A 4 11.63 -5.83 -2.52
CA ARG A 4 10.29 -5.24 -2.51
C ARG A 4 9.25 -6.24 -2.99
N ALA A 5 8.08 -6.22 -2.37
CA ALA A 5 6.92 -7.04 -2.74
C ALA A 5 5.74 -6.15 -3.14
N LEU A 6 4.92 -6.61 -4.09
CA LEU A 6 3.61 -6.03 -4.39
C LEU A 6 2.56 -6.75 -3.55
N ILE A 7 1.66 -5.99 -2.92
CA ILE A 7 0.63 -6.53 -2.03
C ILE A 7 -0.70 -5.89 -2.37
N GLU A 8 -1.72 -6.74 -2.49
CA GLU A 8 -3.07 -6.30 -2.82
C GLU A 8 -3.60 -5.28 -1.81
N GLY A 9 -4.12 -4.16 -2.31
CA GLY A 9 -4.75 -3.10 -1.49
C GLY A 9 -3.82 -2.31 -0.57
N VAL A 10 -2.49 -2.50 -0.65
CA VAL A 10 -1.51 -1.75 0.14
C VAL A 10 -0.74 -0.77 -0.76
N ASN A 11 -0.45 0.41 -0.21
CA ASN A 11 0.36 1.44 -0.87
C ASN A 11 -0.20 1.87 -2.25
N MET A 12 -1.50 2.20 -2.32
CA MET A 12 -2.15 2.63 -3.55
C MET A 12 -1.57 3.96 -4.06
N ILE A 13 -1.07 3.94 -5.29
CA ILE A 13 -0.47 5.08 -5.97
C ILE A 13 -1.44 5.59 -7.01
N LYS A 14 -1.85 6.85 -6.86
CA LYS A 14 -2.62 7.57 -7.88
C LYS A 14 -1.66 8.11 -8.93
N ARG A 15 -1.79 7.64 -10.17
CA ARG A 15 -1.00 8.11 -11.31
C ARG A 15 -1.90 8.76 -12.34
N HIS A 16 -1.52 9.97 -12.74
CA HIS A 16 -2.13 10.64 -13.88
C HIS A 16 -1.55 10.03 -15.15
N VAL A 17 -2.40 9.45 -15.96
CA VAL A 17 -2.03 8.85 -17.24
C VAL A 17 -2.59 9.66 -18.38
N ARG A 18 -1.75 9.86 -19.39
CA ARG A 18 -2.16 10.43 -20.66
C ARG A 18 -3.13 9.46 -21.34
N PRO A 19 -4.11 9.96 -22.10
CA PRO A 19 -4.98 9.12 -22.91
C PRO A 19 -4.17 8.23 -23.85
N THR A 20 -4.53 6.95 -23.93
CA THR A 20 -3.97 5.97 -24.87
C THR A 20 -5.11 5.29 -25.64
N GLN A 21 -4.79 4.51 -26.68
CA GLN A 21 -5.81 3.78 -27.45
C GLN A 21 -6.65 2.84 -26.57
N ASP A 22 -6.02 2.20 -25.58
CA ASP A 22 -6.70 1.34 -24.60
C ASP A 22 -7.48 2.13 -23.54
N ASN A 23 -7.12 3.40 -23.33
CA ASN A 23 -7.75 4.26 -22.32
C ASN A 23 -7.96 5.68 -22.86
N PRO A 24 -8.96 5.88 -23.76
CA PRO A 24 -9.12 7.11 -24.54
C PRO A 24 -9.58 8.31 -23.71
N LYS A 25 -10.16 8.09 -22.53
CA LYS A 25 -10.53 9.18 -21.59
C LYS A 25 -9.34 9.66 -20.75
N GLY A 26 -8.24 8.89 -20.70
CA GLY A 26 -7.16 9.12 -19.74
C GLY A 26 -7.69 9.21 -18.30
N GLY A 27 -6.89 9.79 -17.40
CA GLY A 27 -7.36 10.15 -16.06
C GLY A 27 -6.44 9.71 -14.92
N VAL A 28 -7.01 9.57 -13.73
CA VAL A 28 -6.30 9.12 -12.53
C VAL A 28 -6.52 7.62 -12.40
N MET A 29 -5.47 6.83 -12.66
CA MET A 29 -5.47 5.40 -12.38
C MET A 29 -4.86 5.15 -11.01
N GLU A 30 -5.52 4.30 -10.22
CA GLU A 30 -4.98 3.80 -8.95
C GLU A 30 -4.31 2.45 -9.20
N ARG A 31 -3.07 2.28 -8.72
CA ARG A 31 -2.33 1.03 -8.80
C ARG A 31 -1.66 0.71 -7.48
N GLU A 32 -1.49 -0.57 -7.20
CA GLU A 32 -0.80 -1.04 -6.00
C GLU A 32 0.69 -0.69 -6.06
N GLY A 33 1.23 -0.30 -4.91
CA GLY A 33 2.62 0.10 -4.76
C GLY A 33 3.44 -0.99 -4.08
N THR A 34 4.72 -1.06 -4.42
CA THR A 34 5.62 -2.04 -3.78
C THR A 34 6.06 -1.59 -2.40
N ILE A 35 6.19 -2.53 -1.47
CA ILE A 35 6.66 -2.32 -0.09
C ILE A 35 7.93 -3.14 0.18
N HIS A 36 8.83 -2.61 1.02
CA HIS A 36 10.05 -3.32 1.39
C HIS A 36 9.75 -4.54 2.26
N ILE A 37 10.44 -5.66 2.01
CA ILE A 37 10.18 -6.96 2.63
C ILE A 37 10.37 -6.92 4.16
N SER A 38 11.27 -6.08 4.68
CA SER A 38 11.46 -5.93 6.15
C SER A 38 10.21 -5.50 6.91
N ASN A 39 9.23 -4.89 6.23
CA ASN A 39 7.97 -4.45 6.83
C ASN A 39 6.89 -5.55 6.81
N LEU A 40 7.20 -6.72 6.25
CA LEU A 40 6.30 -7.86 6.15
C LEU A 40 6.60 -8.89 7.24
N ARG A 41 5.56 -9.58 7.69
CA ARG A 41 5.66 -10.69 8.63
C ARG A 41 4.64 -11.75 8.25
N LEU A 42 5.06 -13.01 8.25
CA LEU A 42 4.16 -14.13 8.04
C LEU A 42 3.21 -14.25 9.24
N VAL A 43 1.91 -14.28 8.99
CA VAL A 43 0.90 -14.44 10.03
C VAL A 43 0.53 -15.92 10.12
N ASN A 44 1.16 -16.66 11.05
CA ASN A 44 0.74 -18.01 11.43
C ASN A 44 -0.36 -17.94 12.49
N ARG A 45 -1.56 -17.50 12.09
CA ARG A 45 -2.76 -17.61 12.93
C ARG A 45 -3.91 -18.19 12.11
N PRO A 46 -4.69 -19.16 12.63
CA PRO A 46 -5.98 -19.46 12.04
C PRO A 46 -6.80 -18.15 12.04
N LYS A 47 -7.24 -17.75 10.85
CA LYS A 47 -8.00 -16.53 10.52
C LYS A 47 -8.63 -15.84 11.74
N ALA A 48 -8.08 -14.67 12.14
CA ALA A 48 -8.72 -13.58 12.92
C ALA A 48 -7.82 -12.87 13.98
N ALA A 49 -6.50 -12.68 13.76
CA ALA A 49 -5.80 -11.59 14.46
C ALA A 49 -5.49 -10.49 13.45
N ARG A 50 -6.40 -9.53 13.30
CA ARG A 50 -6.04 -8.21 12.80
C ARG A 50 -5.19 -7.56 13.90
N THR A 51 -3.86 -7.73 13.85
CA THR A 51 -2.96 -6.98 14.74
C THR A 51 -2.90 -5.54 14.24
N GLU A 52 -3.89 -4.73 14.62
CA GLU A 52 -3.84 -3.30 14.46
C GLU A 52 -2.74 -2.75 15.36
N LYS A 53 -1.61 -2.34 14.76
CA LYS A 53 -0.61 -1.54 15.46
C LYS A 53 -1.26 -0.18 15.77
N LYS A 54 -1.78 -0.01 16.99
CA LYS A 54 -2.15 1.30 17.54
C LYS A 54 -0.98 2.26 17.33
N LYS A 55 -1.13 3.25 16.46
CA LYS A 55 -0.28 4.44 16.44
C LYS A 55 -0.37 5.07 17.83
N LYS A 56 0.74 5.07 18.59
CA LYS A 56 0.84 5.93 19.77
C LYS A 56 0.91 7.36 19.25
N GLU A 57 -0.16 8.12 19.42
CA GLU A 57 -0.13 9.57 19.28
C GLU A 57 0.87 10.12 20.29
N ALA A 58 2.00 10.64 19.82
CA ALA A 58 2.85 11.49 20.64
C ALA A 58 2.13 12.83 20.78
N LYS A 59 1.38 13.00 21.88
CA LYS A 59 0.91 14.32 22.33
C LYS A 59 2.13 15.17 22.65
N GLY A 60 2.52 16.03 21.71
CA GLY A 60 3.36 17.20 21.99
C GLY A 60 2.57 18.16 22.88
N LYS A 61 3.12 18.44 24.06
CA LYS A 61 2.59 19.34 25.09
C LYS A 61 2.48 20.78 24.56
N LYS A 62 1.42 21.47 24.98
CA LYS A 62 1.39 22.95 25.07
C LYS A 62 2.44 23.42 26.07
#